data_AF-A0A1R4J5W1-F1
#
_entry.id   AF-A0A1R4J5W1-F1
#
_cell.length_a   1.000
_cell.length_b   1.000
_cell.length_c   1.000
_cell.angle_alpha   90.00
_cell.angle_beta   90.00
_cell.angle_gamma   90.00
#
_symmetry.space_group_name_H-M   'P 1'
#
loop_
_entity.id
_entity.type
_entity.pdbx_description
1 polymer ?
#
loop_
_entity_poly.entity_id
_entity_poly.type
_entity_poly.pdbx_seq_one_letter_code
_entity_poly.pdbx_strand_id
1 'polypeptide(L)'
;MKELKNIINKNIEKIGMIIALVGIVIIFSFLTWGTLLTPLNVTNIIMQNSYVIILAIGMLLVILTGEIDLSVGSVAAFVGAVSGILMISWNLPTIVAVPIALGIGGLIGAWHGFWIAYVKIPAFIVTLAGMLLFRGLTMIVLDGRTIAPFPDNFRTISSSLSTGFLKWWRKHPPVNISTGNSSSNRLCFPSNTIQKPK
;
A
#
# COMPACT_ATOMS: atom_id res chain seq x y z
N MET A 1 33.29 15.93 -22.57
CA MET A 1 33.14 14.45 -22.63
C MET A 1 33.84 13.71 -21.50
N LYS A 2 35.09 14.05 -21.09
CA LYS A 2 35.81 13.35 -20.02
C LYS A 2 35.12 13.45 -18.64
N GLU A 3 34.59 14.63 -18.30
CA GLU A 3 33.80 14.84 -17.07
C GLU A 3 32.53 13.99 -17.01
N LEU A 4 31.76 13.93 -18.11
CA LEU A 4 30.55 13.11 -18.20
C LEU A 4 30.88 11.61 -18.04
N LYS A 5 31.97 11.15 -18.67
CA LYS A 5 32.44 9.76 -18.57
C LYS A 5 32.88 9.40 -17.15
N ASN A 6 33.50 10.33 -16.42
CA ASN A 6 33.86 10.17 -15.01
C ASN A 6 32.64 10.11 -14.09
N ILE A 7 31.62 10.96 -14.32
CA ILE A 7 30.36 10.92 -13.56
C ILE A 7 29.61 9.60 -13.79
N ILE A 8 29.59 9.11 -15.04
CA ILE A 8 28.96 7.83 -15.40
C ILE A 8 29.70 6.65 -14.77
N ASN A 9 31.02 6.58 -14.88
CA ASN A 9 31.79 5.48 -14.28
C ASN A 9 31.70 5.46 -12.75
N LYS A 10 31.62 6.64 -12.11
CA LYS A 10 31.50 6.73 -10.64
C LYS A 10 30.12 6.31 -10.12
N ASN A 11 29.08 6.34 -10.96
CA ASN A 11 27.69 6.06 -10.57
C ASN A 11 27.04 4.95 -11.40
N ILE A 12 27.84 4.04 -11.97
CA ILE A 12 27.35 3.05 -12.94
C ILE A 12 26.25 2.14 -12.37
N GLU A 13 26.29 1.83 -11.08
CA GLU A 13 25.26 1.04 -10.38
C GLU A 13 23.92 1.78 -10.32
N LYS A 14 23.94 3.06 -9.93
CA LYS A 14 22.74 3.90 -9.82
C LYS A 14 22.12 4.16 -11.19
N ILE A 15 22.97 4.47 -12.17
CA ILE A 15 22.56 4.70 -13.55
C ILE A 15 22.02 3.41 -14.16
N GLY A 16 22.64 2.26 -13.86
CA GLY A 16 22.18 0.93 -14.30
C GLY A 16 20.77 0.60 -13.82
N MET A 17 20.47 0.84 -12.53
CA MET A 17 19.11 0.64 -11.98
C MET A 17 18.07 1.55 -12.67
N ILE A 18 18.40 2.83 -12.89
CA ILE A 18 17.49 3.76 -13.57
C ILE A 18 17.27 3.36 -15.04
N ILE A 19 18.34 2.97 -15.75
CA ILE A 19 18.24 2.49 -17.13
C ILE A 19 17.39 1.21 -17.20
N ALA A 20 17.59 0.28 -16.27
CA ALA A 20 16.79 -0.94 -16.18
C ALA A 20 15.30 -0.63 -15.94
N LEU A 21 15.00 0.31 -15.02
CA LEU A 21 13.64 0.77 -14.76
C LEU A 21 13.00 1.42 -16.00
N VAL A 22 13.70 2.31 -16.69
CA VAL A 22 13.19 2.95 -17.90
C VAL A 22 12.99 1.92 -19.01
N GLY A 23 13.94 1.01 -19.19
CA GLY A 23 13.87 -0.06 -20.17
C GLY A 23 12.65 -0.97 -19.96
N ILE A 24 12.42 -1.41 -18.72
CA ILE A 24 11.27 -2.26 -18.41
C ILE A 24 9.94 -1.51 -18.61
N VAL A 25 9.86 -0.24 -18.20
CA VAL A 25 8.67 0.59 -18.42
C VAL A 25 8.35 0.74 -19.91
N ILE A 26 9.36 0.98 -20.76
CA ILE A 26 9.17 1.08 -22.21
C ILE A 26 8.65 -0.24 -22.77
N ILE A 27 9.31 -1.35 -22.45
CA ILE A 27 8.96 -2.69 -22.94
C ILE A 27 7.50 -3.03 -22.58
N PHE A 28 7.12 -2.87 -21.32
CA PHE A 28 5.75 -3.15 -20.88
C PHE A 28 4.72 -2.13 -21.41
N SER A 29 5.12 -0.88 -21.63
CA SER A 29 4.22 0.10 -22.26
C SER A 29 3.88 -0.31 -23.69
N PHE A 30 4.85 -0.81 -24.46
CA PHE A 30 4.60 -1.33 -25.81
C PHE A 30 3.78 -2.63 -25.79
N LEU A 31 4.14 -3.60 -24.94
CA LEU A 31 3.42 -4.88 -24.83
C LEU A 31 1.96 -4.73 -24.39
N THR A 32 1.67 -3.72 -23.55
CA THR A 32 0.35 -3.54 -22.94
C THR A 32 -0.44 -2.39 -23.55
N TRP A 33 -0.08 -1.93 -24.77
CA TRP A 33 -0.76 -0.86 -25.48
C TRP A 33 -0.93 0.43 -24.66
N GLY A 34 0.08 0.80 -23.87
CA GLY A 34 0.09 2.00 -23.03
C GLY A 34 -0.76 1.93 -21.76
N THR A 35 -1.41 0.80 -21.45
CA THR A 35 -2.26 0.67 -20.25
C THR A 35 -1.48 0.77 -18.94
N LEU A 36 -0.18 0.43 -18.93
CA LEU A 36 0.69 0.49 -17.75
C LEU A 36 0.76 1.91 -17.16
N LEU A 37 0.91 2.92 -18.02
CA LEU A 37 1.05 4.33 -17.62
C LEU A 37 -0.30 5.05 -17.51
N THR A 38 -1.43 4.32 -17.58
CA THR A 38 -2.73 4.94 -17.36
C THR A 38 -2.84 5.49 -15.93
N PRO A 39 -3.47 6.66 -15.73
CA PRO A 39 -3.63 7.28 -14.41
C PRO A 39 -4.23 6.34 -13.35
N LEU A 40 -5.15 5.47 -13.78
CA LEU A 40 -5.80 4.50 -12.93
C LEU A 40 -4.84 3.38 -12.50
N ASN A 41 -4.05 2.84 -13.44
CA ASN A 41 -3.10 1.78 -13.13
C ASN A 41 -1.95 2.29 -12.24
N VAL A 42 -1.43 3.48 -12.53
CA VAL A 42 -0.39 4.12 -11.70
C VAL A 42 -0.90 4.36 -10.28
N THR A 43 -2.12 4.89 -10.13
CA THR A 43 -2.72 5.07 -8.81
C THR A 43 -2.92 3.74 -8.09
N ASN A 44 -3.36 2.69 -8.78
CA ASN A 44 -3.52 1.37 -8.19
C ASN A 44 -2.18 0.79 -7.69
N ILE A 45 -1.10 0.93 -8.46
CA ILE A 45 0.24 0.51 -8.06
C ILE A 45 0.69 1.27 -6.80
N ILE A 46 0.47 2.58 -6.75
CA ILE A 46 0.80 3.41 -5.59
C ILE A 46 -0.03 2.98 -4.37
N MET A 47 -1.35 2.80 -4.53
CA MET A 47 -2.25 2.41 -3.44
C MET A 47 -1.90 1.01 -2.90
N GLN A 48 -1.53 0.07 -3.78
CA GLN A 48 -1.10 -1.28 -3.38
C GLN A 48 0.24 -1.27 -2.63
N ASN A 49 1.14 -0.33 -2.91
CA ASN A 49 2.43 -0.23 -2.24
C ASN A 49 2.45 0.78 -1.08
N SER A 50 1.37 1.53 -0.88
CA SER A 50 1.28 2.56 0.15
C SER A 50 1.52 2.01 1.56
N TYR A 51 1.05 0.78 1.84
CA TYR A 51 1.28 0.17 3.15
C TYR A 51 2.77 -0.09 3.40
N VAL A 52 3.53 -0.52 2.39
CA VAL A 52 4.99 -0.77 2.52
C VAL A 52 5.74 0.51 2.86
N ILE A 53 5.37 1.64 2.25
CA ILE A 53 5.99 2.94 2.52
C ILE A 53 5.74 3.38 3.96
N ILE A 54 4.51 3.23 4.44
CA ILE A 54 4.15 3.56 5.83
C ILE A 54 4.94 2.68 6.82
N LEU A 55 5.04 1.38 6.55
CA LEU A 55 5.83 0.47 7.37
C LEU A 55 7.33 0.83 7.36
N ALA A 56 7.87 1.20 6.21
CA ALA A 56 9.28 1.60 6.08
C ALA A 56 9.63 2.82 6.94
N ILE A 57 8.73 3.81 7.03
CA ILE A 57 8.91 4.98 7.89
C ILE A 57 8.92 4.58 9.38
N GLY A 58 8.05 3.65 9.79
CA GLY A 58 8.07 3.12 11.15
C GLY A 58 9.36 2.35 11.47
N MET A 59 9.82 1.53 10.52
CA MET A 59 11.05 0.74 10.64
C MET A 59 12.32 1.59 10.70
N LEU A 60 12.30 2.80 10.13
CA LEU A 60 13.41 3.75 10.28
C LEU A 60 13.71 4.03 11.76
N LEU A 61 12.67 4.25 12.59
CA LEU A 61 12.85 4.51 14.02
C LEU A 61 13.49 3.32 14.75
N VAL A 62 13.14 2.09 14.36
CA VAL A 62 13.70 0.86 14.94
C VAL A 62 15.19 0.72 14.61
N ILE A 63 15.56 0.96 13.35
CA ILE A 63 16.96 0.85 12.92
C ILE A 63 17.82 1.94 13.57
N LEU A 64 17.28 3.15 13.80
CA LEU A 64 17.98 4.20 14.52
C LEU A 64 18.33 3.82 15.96
N THR A 65 17.54 2.94 16.58
CA THR A 65 17.85 2.38 17.91
C THR A 65 18.87 1.24 17.90
N GLY A 66 19.35 0.83 16.72
CA GLY A 66 20.32 -0.26 16.56
C GLY A 66 19.69 -1.65 16.54
N GLU A 67 18.36 -1.74 16.44
CA GLU A 67 17.61 -2.99 16.46
C GLU A 67 17.09 -3.37 15.07
N ILE A 68 16.73 -4.65 14.90
CA ILE A 68 16.20 -5.18 13.63
C ILE A 68 14.83 -5.81 13.91
N ASP A 69 13.75 -5.22 13.37
CA ASP A 69 12.40 -5.77 13.46
C ASP A 69 11.98 -6.46 12.16
N LEU A 70 11.96 -7.79 12.19
CA LEU A 70 11.46 -8.63 11.09
C LEU A 70 9.94 -8.83 11.16
N SER A 71 9.31 -8.59 12.31
CA SER A 71 7.92 -8.94 12.59
C SER A 71 6.91 -7.92 12.04
N VAL A 72 7.34 -6.70 11.73
CA VAL A 72 6.47 -5.56 11.41
C VAL A 72 5.39 -5.88 10.37
N GLY A 73 5.73 -6.64 9.32
CA GLY A 73 4.79 -7.03 8.27
C GLY A 73 3.72 -8.01 8.77
N SER A 74 4.11 -8.96 9.62
CA SER A 74 3.19 -9.93 10.22
C SER A 74 2.25 -9.29 11.25
N VAL A 75 2.75 -8.31 12.02
CA VAL A 75 1.93 -7.55 12.96
C VAL A 75 0.93 -6.68 12.21
N ALA A 76 1.36 -6.02 11.13
CA ALA A 76 0.46 -5.24 10.27
C ALA A 76 -0.63 -6.13 9.64
N ALA A 77 -0.28 -7.33 9.19
CA ALA A 77 -1.24 -8.30 8.67
C ALA A 77 -2.26 -8.75 9.73
N PHE A 78 -1.80 -9.05 10.95
CA PHE A 78 -2.65 -9.46 12.06
C PHE A 78 -3.59 -8.34 12.52
N VAL A 79 -3.07 -7.12 12.69
CA VAL A 79 -3.89 -5.97 13.09
C VAL A 79 -4.90 -5.61 11.99
N GLY A 80 -4.50 -5.69 10.71
CA GLY A 80 -5.40 -5.51 9.57
C GLY A 80 -6.51 -6.57 9.52
N ALA A 81 -6.15 -7.82 9.78
CA ALA A 81 -7.08 -8.95 9.90
C ALA A 81 -8.13 -8.73 10.99
N VAL A 82 -7.69 -8.37 12.21
CA VAL A 82 -8.56 -8.07 13.33
C VAL A 82 -9.48 -6.89 12.99
N SER A 83 -8.92 -5.81 12.44
CA SER A 83 -9.72 -4.65 11.97
C SER A 83 -10.81 -5.05 10.97
N GLY A 84 -10.49 -5.95 10.03
CA GLY A 84 -11.45 -6.51 9.08
C GLY A 84 -12.59 -7.26 9.76
N ILE A 85 -12.30 -8.08 10.76
CA ILE A 85 -13.31 -8.82 11.51
C ILE A 85 -14.18 -7.89 12.36
N LEU A 86 -13.60 -6.88 13.01
CA LEU A 86 -14.37 -5.89 13.75
C LEU A 86 -15.38 -5.18 12.83
N MET A 87 -14.96 -4.80 11.63
CA MET A 87 -15.83 -4.09 10.70
C MET A 87 -16.84 -5.00 10.00
N ILE A 88 -16.48 -6.23 9.65
CA ILE A 88 -17.32 -7.12 8.82
C ILE A 88 -18.15 -8.05 9.70
N SER A 89 -17.54 -8.73 10.65
CA SER A 89 -18.23 -9.72 11.50
C SER A 89 -18.98 -9.08 12.66
N TRP A 90 -18.40 -8.04 13.28
CA TRP A 90 -19.02 -7.35 14.42
C TRP A 90 -19.75 -6.06 14.02
N ASN A 91 -19.72 -5.72 12.73
CA ASN A 91 -20.39 -4.56 12.15
C ASN A 91 -20.08 -3.23 12.89
N LEU A 92 -18.88 -3.13 13.47
CA LEU A 92 -18.45 -1.93 14.19
C LEU A 92 -18.20 -0.79 13.21
N PRO A 93 -18.56 0.45 13.59
CA PRO A 93 -18.30 1.60 12.74
C PRO A 93 -16.79 1.80 12.58
N THR A 94 -16.37 2.15 11.37
CA THR A 94 -14.95 2.35 10.99
C THR A 94 -14.20 3.27 11.96
N ILE A 95 -14.88 4.31 12.47
CA ILE A 95 -14.32 5.28 13.41
C ILE A 95 -13.91 4.66 14.76
N VAL A 96 -14.53 3.53 15.15
CA VAL A 96 -14.22 2.80 16.39
C VAL A 96 -13.27 1.64 16.11
N ALA A 97 -13.46 0.93 14.99
CA ALA A 97 -12.61 -0.21 14.64
C ALA A 97 -11.13 0.18 14.43
N VAL A 98 -10.88 1.34 13.81
CA VAL A 98 -9.50 1.81 13.53
C VAL A 98 -8.70 2.11 14.82
N PRO A 99 -9.19 2.91 15.79
CA PRO A 99 -8.50 3.10 17.06
C PRO A 99 -8.26 1.81 17.84
N ILE A 100 -9.23 0.88 17.84
CA ILE A 100 -9.05 -0.42 18.50
C ILE A 100 -7.91 -1.20 17.85
N ALA A 101 -7.87 -1.26 16.52
CA ALA A 101 -6.79 -1.91 15.77
C ALA A 101 -5.42 -1.27 16.07
N LEU A 102 -5.35 0.07 16.10
CA LEU A 102 -4.13 0.79 16.47
C LEU A 102 -3.70 0.48 17.92
N GLY A 103 -4.66 0.39 18.85
CA GLY A 103 -4.40 0.00 20.23
C GLY A 103 -3.80 -1.41 20.32
N ILE A 104 -4.35 -2.37 19.58
CA ILE A 104 -3.81 -3.75 19.52
C ILE A 104 -2.38 -3.75 18.95
N GLY A 105 -2.13 -3.01 17.87
CA GLY A 105 -0.78 -2.86 17.30
C GLY A 105 0.22 -2.24 18.29
N GLY A 106 -0.21 -1.21 19.02
CA GLY A 106 0.59 -0.58 20.07
C GLY A 106 0.90 -1.53 21.24
N LEU A 107 -0.07 -2.34 21.66
CA LEU A 107 0.13 -3.36 22.70
C LEU A 107 1.13 -4.44 22.26
N ILE A 108 1.04 -4.89 21.01
CA ILE A 108 1.99 -5.86 20.44
C ILE A 108 3.40 -5.25 20.35
N GLY A 109 3.51 -3.98 19.94
CA GLY A 109 4.78 -3.27 19.92
C GLY A 109 5.39 -3.13 21.32
N ALA A 110 4.58 -2.77 22.31
CA ALA A 110 4.99 -2.71 23.72
C ALA A 110 5.41 -4.09 24.24
N TRP A 111 4.73 -5.16 23.83
CA TRP A 111 5.09 -6.52 24.17
C TRP A 111 6.48 -6.89 23.62
N HIS A 112 6.76 -6.64 22.34
CA HIS A 112 8.11 -6.85 21.79
C HIS A 112 9.15 -6.00 22.51
N GLY A 113 8.85 -4.71 22.73
CA GLY A 113 9.73 -3.79 23.45
C GLY A 113 10.02 -4.23 24.88
N PHE A 114 9.07 -4.87 25.57
CA PHE A 114 9.27 -5.39 26.92
C PHE A 114 10.33 -6.49 26.98
N TRP A 115 10.27 -7.46 26.06
CA TRP A 115 11.26 -8.55 25.99
C TRP A 115 12.66 -8.05 25.65
N ILE A 116 12.74 -7.03 24.79
CA ILE A 116 14.03 -6.46 24.37
C ILE A 116 14.61 -5.59 25.50
N ALA A 117 13.83 -4.65 26.04
CA ALA A 117 14.32 -3.66 27.01
C ALA A 117 14.56 -4.23 28.41
N TYR A 118 13.69 -5.11 28.93
CA TYR A 118 13.79 -5.62 30.30
C TYR A 118 14.45 -7.00 30.38
N VAL A 119 14.06 -7.91 29.50
CA VAL A 119 14.58 -9.30 29.50
C VAL A 119 15.92 -9.41 28.76
N LYS A 120 16.29 -8.38 27.98
CA LYS A 120 17.57 -8.28 27.25
C LYS A 120 17.78 -9.43 26.26
N ILE A 121 16.70 -9.94 25.69
CA ILE A 121 16.76 -10.90 24.59
C ILE A 121 17.08 -10.13 23.30
N PRO A 122 18.00 -10.61 22.44
CA PRO A 122 18.29 -9.97 21.16
C PRO A 122 17.02 -9.76 20.31
N ALA A 123 16.81 -8.55 19.77
CA ALA A 123 15.57 -8.21 19.07
C ALA A 123 15.29 -9.08 17.83
N PHE A 124 16.34 -9.55 17.15
CA PHE A 124 16.19 -10.46 16.01
C PHE A 124 15.42 -11.73 16.40
N ILE A 125 15.68 -12.31 17.59
CA ILE A 125 15.03 -13.54 18.05
C ILE A 125 13.57 -13.26 18.40
N VAL A 126 13.34 -12.18 19.17
CA VAL A 126 11.99 -11.77 19.58
C VAL A 126 11.11 -11.49 18.37
N THR A 127 11.63 -10.77 17.37
CA THR A 127 10.88 -10.37 16.18
C THR A 127 10.74 -11.51 15.16
N LEU A 128 11.71 -12.42 15.04
CA LEU A 128 11.56 -13.63 14.22
C LEU A 128 10.49 -14.57 14.81
N ALA A 129 10.50 -14.79 16.13
CA ALA A 129 9.48 -15.56 16.81
C ALA A 129 8.11 -14.88 16.72
N GLY A 130 8.05 -13.56 16.93
CA GLY A 130 6.85 -12.75 16.75
C GLY A 130 6.31 -12.86 15.33
N MET A 131 7.18 -12.84 14.32
CA MET A 131 6.78 -13.01 12.92
C MET A 131 6.01 -14.31 12.69
N LEU A 132 6.51 -15.43 13.21
CA LEU A 132 5.86 -16.73 13.07
C LEU A 132 4.54 -16.78 13.85
N LEU A 133 4.52 -16.23 15.06
CA LEU A 133 3.34 -16.21 15.92
C LEU A 133 2.21 -15.38 15.31
N PHE A 134 2.46 -14.12 14.94
CA PHE A 134 1.42 -13.25 14.38
C PHE A 134 0.99 -13.69 12.99
N ARG A 135 1.90 -14.28 12.20
CA ARG A 135 1.55 -14.88 10.91
C ARG A 135 0.63 -16.08 11.08
N GLY A 136 0.91 -16.97 12.04
CA GLY A 136 0.04 -18.10 12.39
C GLY A 136 -1.33 -17.63 12.91
N LEU A 137 -1.33 -16.66 13.82
CA LEU A 137 -2.56 -16.05 14.33
C LEU A 137 -3.40 -15.41 13.23
N THR A 138 -2.77 -14.69 12.29
CA THR A 138 -3.47 -14.11 11.14
C THR A 138 -4.19 -15.18 10.34
N MET A 139 -3.54 -16.32 10.10
CA MET A 139 -4.12 -17.43 9.35
C MET A 139 -5.32 -18.06 10.08
N ILE A 140 -5.25 -18.18 11.41
CA ILE A 140 -6.36 -18.68 12.24
C ILE A 140 -7.52 -17.69 12.26
N VAL A 141 -7.21 -16.41 12.43
CA VAL A 141 -8.19 -15.33 12.53
C VAL A 141 -8.97 -15.14 11.22
N LEU A 142 -8.31 -15.28 10.07
CA LEU A 142 -8.93 -15.22 8.75
C LEU A 142 -9.53 -16.53 8.27
N ASP A 143 -9.31 -17.63 8.99
CA ASP A 143 -9.58 -18.99 8.51
C ASP A 143 -8.96 -19.26 7.11
N GLY A 144 -7.78 -18.67 6.87
CA GLY A 144 -7.07 -18.70 5.58
C GLY A 144 -7.75 -17.95 4.42
N ARG A 145 -8.80 -17.15 4.67
CA ARG A 145 -9.59 -16.46 3.63
C ARG A 145 -9.42 -14.95 3.68
N THR A 146 -9.54 -14.30 2.52
CA THR A 146 -9.61 -12.83 2.45
C THR A 146 -11.01 -12.36 2.79
N ILE A 147 -11.13 -11.44 3.74
CA ILE A 147 -12.43 -10.91 4.21
C ILE A 147 -12.80 -9.67 3.39
N ALA A 148 -13.98 -9.67 2.78
CA ALA A 148 -14.56 -8.58 1.99
C ALA A 148 -16.07 -8.80 1.86
N PRO A 149 -16.91 -7.78 1.57
CA PRO A 149 -16.57 -6.37 1.30
C PRO A 149 -16.54 -5.49 2.56
N PHE A 150 -15.67 -4.47 2.54
CA PHE A 150 -15.58 -3.45 3.59
C PHE A 150 -16.70 -2.39 3.48
N PRO A 151 -17.12 -1.76 4.59
CA PRO A 151 -18.15 -0.73 4.58
C PRO A 151 -17.75 0.49 3.72
N ASP A 152 -18.75 1.16 3.13
CA ASP A 152 -18.55 2.27 2.19
C ASP A 152 -17.73 3.42 2.78
N ASN A 153 -17.89 3.69 4.08
CA ASN A 153 -17.12 4.71 4.80
C ASN A 153 -15.61 4.42 4.75
N PHE A 154 -15.20 3.16 4.86
CA PHE A 154 -13.80 2.77 4.75
C PHE A 154 -13.31 2.78 3.30
N ARG A 155 -14.16 2.36 2.35
CA ARG A 155 -13.86 2.34 0.91
C ARG A 155 -13.72 3.73 0.31
N THR A 156 -14.51 4.68 0.76
CA THR A 156 -14.47 6.08 0.29
C THR A 156 -13.22 6.79 0.78
N ILE A 157 -12.79 6.57 2.02
CA ILE A 157 -11.51 7.07 2.54
C ILE A 157 -10.34 6.52 1.71
N SER A 158 -10.36 5.23 1.40
CA SER A 158 -9.30 4.57 0.63
C SER A 158 -9.31 4.91 -0.87
N SER A 159 -10.47 5.16 -1.49
CA SER A 159 -10.58 5.52 -2.92
C SER A 159 -10.61 7.02 -3.21
N SER A 160 -10.59 7.87 -2.17
CA SER A 160 -10.63 9.32 -2.30
C SER A 160 -9.47 9.86 -3.16
N LEU A 161 -8.26 9.34 -3.00
CA LEU A 161 -7.09 9.75 -3.81
C LEU A 161 -7.27 9.42 -5.30
N SER A 162 -7.80 8.24 -5.62
CA SER A 162 -8.08 7.83 -7.01
C SER A 162 -9.13 8.73 -7.65
N THR A 163 -10.21 9.03 -6.93
CA THR A 163 -11.29 9.91 -7.44
C THR A 163 -10.82 11.36 -7.57
N GLY A 164 -9.99 11.84 -6.65
CA GLY A 164 -9.39 13.18 -6.67
C GLY A 164 -8.38 13.36 -7.79
N PHE A 165 -7.46 12.41 -7.96
CA PHE A 165 -6.49 12.41 -9.05
C PHE A 165 -7.16 12.26 -10.42
N LEU A 166 -8.17 11.39 -10.54
CA LEU A 166 -8.96 11.25 -11.76
C LEU A 166 -9.72 12.53 -12.10
N LYS A 167 -10.32 13.20 -11.11
CA LYS A 167 -10.97 14.51 -11.30
C LYS A 167 -9.97 15.58 -11.74
N TRP A 168 -8.77 15.59 -11.18
CA TRP A 168 -7.70 16.52 -11.55
C TRP A 168 -7.19 16.27 -12.98
N TRP A 169 -6.93 15.00 -13.34
CA TRP A 169 -6.47 14.59 -14.67
C TRP A 169 -7.51 14.85 -15.76
N ARG A 170 -8.80 14.62 -15.45
CA ARG A 170 -9.90 15.01 -16.34
C ARG A 170 -9.95 16.53 -16.59
N LYS A 171 -9.51 17.33 -15.61
CA LYS A 171 -9.45 18.80 -15.73
C LYS A 171 -8.19 19.28 -16.45
N HIS A 172 -7.11 18.48 -16.46
CA HIS A 172 -5.83 18.80 -17.11
C HIS A 172 -5.28 17.58 -17.86
N PRO A 173 -5.84 17.21 -19.03
CA PRO A 173 -5.28 16.13 -19.82
C PRO A 173 -3.87 16.52 -20.32
N PRO A 174 -2.87 15.62 -20.31
CA PRO A 174 -1.50 15.89 -20.77
C PRO A 174 -1.39 16.07 -22.29
N VAL A 175 -2.51 15.90 -23.01
CA VAL A 175 -2.65 16.16 -24.44
C VAL A 175 -3.89 17.04 -24.58
N ASN A 176 -3.72 18.24 -25.14
CA ASN A 176 -4.82 19.02 -25.68
C ASN A 176 -5.39 18.27 -26.88
N ILE A 177 -6.19 17.25 -26.63
CA ILE A 177 -7.15 16.78 -27.62
C ILE A 177 -8.16 17.92 -27.66
N SER A 178 -7.93 18.88 -28.54
CA SER A 178 -8.97 19.80 -29.00
C SER A 178 -10.14 18.93 -29.43
N THR A 179 -11.09 18.72 -28.53
CA THR A 179 -12.40 18.19 -28.87
C THR A 179 -13.08 19.27 -29.70
N GLY A 180 -12.69 19.34 -30.97
CA GLY A 180 -13.54 19.84 -32.01
C GLY A 180 -14.83 19.04 -31.94
N ASN A 181 -15.90 19.75 -31.67
CA ASN A 181 -17.28 19.30 -31.67
C ASN A 181 -17.86 18.77 -30.34
N SER A 182 -18.22 19.74 -29.50
CA SER A 182 -19.32 19.65 -28.55
C SER A 182 -20.64 19.35 -29.28
N SER A 183 -20.96 18.08 -29.60
CA SER A 183 -22.35 17.63 -29.87
C SER A 183 -22.52 16.14 -30.26
N SER A 184 -21.50 15.29 -30.34
CA SER A 184 -21.75 13.89 -30.70
C SER A 184 -20.72 12.92 -30.15
N ASN A 185 -20.98 12.38 -28.96
CA ASN A 185 -20.89 10.94 -28.70
C ASN A 185 -21.20 10.63 -27.24
N ARG A 186 -22.44 10.19 -27.02
CA ARG A 186 -22.76 9.19 -26.02
C ARG A 186 -21.87 7.98 -26.28
N LEU A 187 -20.72 7.92 -25.62
CA LEU A 187 -19.95 6.70 -25.47
C LEU A 187 -19.86 6.39 -23.98
N CYS A 188 -20.92 5.69 -23.55
CA CYS A 188 -20.92 4.59 -22.59
C CYS A 188 -19.77 4.56 -21.57
N PHE A 189 -19.94 5.26 -20.46
CA PHE A 189 -19.58 4.72 -19.16
C PHE A 189 -20.79 4.93 -18.24
N PRO A 190 -21.51 3.85 -17.84
CA PRO A 190 -22.67 4.01 -16.99
C PRO A 190 -22.22 4.55 -15.65
N SER A 191 -22.68 5.76 -15.35
CA SER A 191 -22.73 6.27 -14.00
C SER A 191 -23.82 5.50 -13.24
N ASN A 192 -23.50 5.05 -12.03
CA ASN A 192 -24.40 4.47 -11.03
C ASN A 192 -25.08 3.14 -11.38
N THR A 193 -24.56 2.06 -10.81
CA THR A 193 -25.39 0.98 -10.25
C THR A 193 -24.77 0.52 -8.94
N ILE A 194 -25.10 1.25 -7.87
CA ILE A 194 -25.08 0.72 -6.51
C ILE A 194 -26.23 -0.28 -6.46
N GLN A 195 -25.94 -1.56 -6.71
CA GLN A 195 -26.89 -2.63 -6.41
C GLN A 195 -26.94 -2.80 -4.89
N LYS A 196 -28.04 -2.36 -4.27
CA LYS A 196 -28.43 -2.79 -2.93
C LYS A 196 -28.72 -4.30 -2.95
N PRO A 197 -28.13 -5.13 -2.08
CA PRO A 197 -28.64 -6.47 -1.87
C PRO A 197 -29.93 -6.43 -1.04
N LYS A 198 -30.91 -7.25 -1.43
CA LYS A 198 -32.04 -7.67 -0.60
C LYS A 198 -31.57 -8.71 0.40
#